data_AF-X1J0R8-F1
#
_entry.id   AF-X1J0R8-F1
#
_cell.length_a   1.000
_cell.length_b   1.000
_cell.length_c   1.000
_cell.angle_alpha   90.00
_cell.angle_beta   90.00
_cell.angle_gamma   90.00
#
_symmetry.space_group_name_H-M   'P 1'
#
loop_
_entity.id
_entity.type
_entity.pdbx_description
1 polymer ?
#
loop_
_entity_poly.entity_id
_entity_poly.type
_entity_poly.pdbx_seq_one_letter_code
_entity_poly.pdbx_strand_id
1 'polypeptide(L)'
;NKDKKTCEFIARNEFTKENMTVEAKSRHRQGILHFPKDKKQIKTLKLGVSRMLNQALDQRPEDKIPYIIFIDINMKPVEGIFFDKKEWVEDLNRALDNTGEIDINNPQDFNVLFITNYSYHYSEFDEIDTSIYSKNMVNVVPRFIRNPFKNPNTFINLKDTIDHYGQVPHLWN
;
A
#
# COMPACT_ATOMS: atom_id res chain seq x y z
N ASN A 1 -10.51 -16.33 -22.53
CA ASN A 1 -11.18 -15.41 -21.59
C ASN A 1 -10.21 -14.34 -21.16
N LYS A 2 -10.32 -13.14 -21.75
CA LYS A 2 -9.44 -11.99 -21.47
C LYS A 2 -9.97 -11.06 -20.36
N ASP A 3 -11.11 -11.39 -19.76
CA ASP A 3 -11.84 -10.45 -18.88
C ASP A 3 -11.94 -10.91 -17.42
N LYS A 4 -11.17 -11.92 -17.00
CA LYS A 4 -11.10 -12.23 -15.58
C LYS A 4 -10.16 -11.23 -14.92
N LYS A 5 -10.71 -10.29 -14.15
CA LYS A 5 -9.95 -9.44 -13.23
C LYS A 5 -9.13 -10.35 -12.31
N THR A 6 -7.82 -10.21 -12.35
CA THR A 6 -6.88 -11.01 -11.56
C THR A 6 -6.11 -10.04 -10.67
N CYS A 7 -6.16 -10.27 -9.36
CA CYS A 7 -5.20 -9.67 -8.47
C CYS A 7 -3.77 -10.08 -8.87
N GLU A 8 -2.77 -9.29 -8.49
CA GLU A 8 -1.36 -9.55 -8.79
C GLU A 8 -0.93 -10.99 -8.47
N PHE A 9 -1.27 -11.50 -7.27
CA PHE A 9 -1.02 -12.89 -6.91
C PHE A 9 -1.90 -13.37 -5.74
N ILE A 10 -1.86 -14.68 -5.49
CA ILE A 10 -2.43 -15.31 -4.30
C ILE A 10 -1.27 -15.72 -3.40
N ALA A 11 -1.26 -15.19 -2.17
CA ALA A 11 -0.32 -15.57 -1.13
C ALA A 11 -0.93 -16.64 -0.22
N ARG A 12 -0.08 -17.45 0.41
CA ARG A 12 -0.50 -18.35 1.49
C ARG A 12 0.28 -18.01 2.74
N ASN A 13 -0.42 -17.69 3.82
CA ASN A 13 0.20 -17.49 5.12
C ASN A 13 0.83 -18.81 5.58
N GLU A 14 2.13 -18.82 5.89
CA GLU A 14 2.84 -20.05 6.23
C GLU A 14 2.34 -20.67 7.54
N PHE A 15 1.97 -19.86 8.53
CA PHE A 15 1.55 -20.32 9.85
C PHE A 15 0.10 -20.80 9.85
N THR A 16 -0.82 -19.98 9.33
CA THR A 16 -2.26 -20.28 9.35
C THR A 16 -2.71 -21.10 8.15
N LYS A 17 -1.84 -21.24 7.13
CA LYS A 17 -2.12 -21.90 5.83
C LYS A 17 -3.25 -21.26 5.04
N GLU A 18 -3.75 -20.10 5.47
CA GLU A 18 -4.82 -19.34 4.83
C GLU A 18 -4.32 -18.66 3.55
N ASN A 19 -5.12 -18.75 2.49
CA ASN A 19 -4.85 -18.04 1.24
C ASN A 19 -5.39 -16.62 1.32
N MET A 20 -4.69 -15.68 0.69
CA MET A 20 -5.07 -14.29 0.57
C MET A 20 -4.79 -13.83 -0.86
N THR A 21 -5.68 -13.03 -1.43
CA THR A 21 -5.45 -12.37 -2.70
C THR A 21 -4.74 -11.05 -2.43
N VAL A 22 -3.71 -10.75 -3.20
CA VAL A 22 -2.84 -9.60 -2.98
C VAL A 22 -2.79 -8.77 -4.25
N GLU A 23 -2.99 -7.47 -4.08
CA GLU A 23 -2.77 -6.48 -5.10
C GLU A 23 -1.71 -5.49 -4.66
N ALA A 24 -0.69 -5.32 -5.50
CA ALA A 24 0.38 -4.37 -5.26
C ALA A 24 0.32 -3.25 -6.30
N LYS A 25 0.27 -2.00 -5.84
CA LYS A 25 0.40 -0.80 -6.66
C LYS A 25 1.61 -0.02 -6.18
N SER A 26 2.42 0.45 -7.12
CA SER A 26 3.49 1.40 -6.83
C SER A 26 3.42 2.55 -7.81
N ARG A 27 3.79 3.74 -7.34
CA ARG A 27 3.89 4.91 -8.22
C ARG A 27 5.15 4.81 -9.06
N HIS A 28 4.97 4.61 -10.36
CA HIS A 28 6.07 4.72 -11.31
C HIS A 28 6.31 6.21 -11.63
N ARG A 29 7.54 6.70 -11.41
CA ARG A 29 7.96 8.06 -11.77
C ARG A 29 8.91 8.03 -12.95
N GLN A 30 8.65 8.84 -13.97
CA GLN A 30 9.61 9.08 -15.04
C GLN A 30 10.88 9.73 -14.45
N GLY A 31 12.05 9.18 -14.77
CA GLY A 31 13.35 9.71 -14.35
C GLY A 31 13.97 9.11 -13.09
N ILE A 32 13.37 8.09 -12.47
CA ILE A 32 13.92 7.44 -11.24
C ILE A 32 14.43 6.02 -11.45
N LEU A 33 14.19 5.41 -12.61
CA LEU A 33 15.00 4.32 -13.16
C LEU A 33 14.69 4.24 -14.67
N HIS A 34 15.70 4.25 -15.55
CA HIS A 34 15.60 4.03 -17.01
C HIS A 34 14.68 4.94 -17.88
N PHE A 35 14.26 6.13 -17.46
CA PHE A 35 13.46 7.03 -18.32
C PHE A 35 14.08 8.44 -18.50
N PRO A 36 14.00 9.05 -19.70
CA PRO A 36 14.60 10.36 -19.97
C PRO A 36 14.03 11.49 -19.11
N LYS A 37 14.91 12.37 -18.62
CA LYS A 37 14.55 13.56 -17.83
C LYS A 37 13.98 14.65 -18.73
N ASP A 38 12.66 14.73 -18.88
CA ASP A 38 12.04 15.91 -19.49
C ASP A 38 11.61 16.92 -18.40
N LYS A 39 12.34 18.04 -18.32
CA LYS A 39 12.30 19.04 -17.23
C LYS A 39 11.02 19.89 -17.18
N LYS A 40 9.97 19.58 -17.94
CA LYS A 40 8.83 20.51 -18.18
C LYS A 40 7.50 20.18 -17.49
N GLN A 41 7.40 19.16 -16.64
CA GLN A 41 6.12 18.79 -16.01
C GLN A 41 6.12 18.73 -14.48
N ILE A 42 6.78 19.67 -13.80
CA ILE A 42 6.49 19.93 -12.37
C ILE A 42 5.29 20.89 -12.28
N LYS A 43 4.15 20.51 -12.85
CA LYS A 43 2.87 21.16 -12.55
C LYS A 43 2.11 20.20 -11.65
N THR A 44 1.99 20.59 -10.37
CA THR A 44 1.04 20.06 -9.37
C THR A 44 0.74 18.57 -9.59
N LEU A 45 1.71 17.73 -9.22
CA LEU A 45 1.60 16.28 -9.27
C LEU A 45 0.41 15.86 -8.38
N LYS A 46 -0.79 15.73 -8.96
CA LYS A 46 -1.94 15.13 -8.25
C LYS A 46 -1.44 13.82 -7.63
N LEU A 47 -1.62 13.72 -6.31
CA LEU A 47 -1.25 12.53 -5.57
C LEU A 47 -2.08 11.37 -6.13
N GLY A 48 -1.41 10.24 -6.31
CA GLY A 48 -1.95 9.12 -7.07
C GLY A 48 -2.66 8.10 -6.20
N VAL A 49 -2.85 8.35 -4.91
CA VAL A 49 -3.32 7.34 -3.93
C VAL A 49 -4.74 6.96 -4.27
N SER A 50 -5.61 7.95 -4.47
CA SER A 50 -7.01 7.73 -4.89
C SER A 50 -7.09 6.85 -6.15
N ARG A 51 -6.26 7.14 -7.15
CA ARG A 51 -6.23 6.37 -8.40
C ARG A 51 -5.73 4.94 -8.17
N MET A 52 -4.66 4.77 -7.40
CA MET A 52 -4.09 3.44 -7.13
C MET A 52 -5.04 2.58 -6.30
N LEU A 53 -5.71 3.16 -5.30
CA LEU A 53 -6.73 2.47 -4.52
C LEU A 53 -7.90 2.02 -5.41
N ASN A 54 -8.44 2.92 -6.24
CA ASN A 54 -9.53 2.56 -7.16
C ASN A 54 -9.09 1.46 -8.15
N GLN A 55 -7.88 1.57 -8.71
CA GLN A 55 -7.33 0.55 -9.60
C GLN A 55 -7.14 -0.80 -8.89
N ALA A 56 -6.80 -0.80 -7.60
CA ALA A 56 -6.70 -2.02 -6.82
C ALA A 56 -8.11 -2.60 -6.58
N LEU A 57 -9.06 -1.79 -6.12
CA LEU A 57 -10.46 -2.22 -5.94
C LEU A 57 -11.06 -2.81 -7.22
N ASP A 58 -10.72 -2.22 -8.37
CA ASP A 58 -11.10 -2.74 -9.68
C ASP A 58 -10.51 -4.12 -10.01
N GLN A 59 -9.41 -4.54 -9.39
CA GLN A 59 -8.80 -5.86 -9.57
C GLN A 59 -9.23 -6.89 -8.52
N ARG A 60 -10.15 -6.53 -7.62
CA ARG A 60 -10.64 -7.45 -6.61
C ARG A 60 -11.20 -8.72 -7.27
N PRO A 61 -10.72 -9.91 -6.89
CA PRO A 61 -11.30 -11.15 -7.37
C PRO A 61 -12.69 -11.38 -6.78
N GLU A 62 -13.57 -12.04 -7.53
CA GLU A 62 -14.93 -12.36 -7.09
C GLU A 62 -15.00 -13.49 -6.04
N ASP A 63 -13.87 -14.12 -5.74
CA ASP A 63 -13.82 -15.21 -4.78
C ASP A 63 -14.02 -14.74 -3.32
N LYS A 64 -14.30 -15.70 -2.44
CA LYS A 64 -14.48 -15.45 -0.99
C LYS A 64 -13.15 -15.46 -0.24
N ILE A 65 -12.06 -15.04 -0.88
CA ILE A 65 -10.72 -15.00 -0.30
C ILE A 65 -10.47 -13.60 0.28
N PRO A 66 -9.83 -13.47 1.47
CA PRO A 66 -9.38 -12.18 1.99
C PRO A 66 -8.52 -11.41 1.00
N TYR A 67 -8.80 -10.12 0.83
CA TYR A 67 -8.14 -9.27 -0.17
C TYR A 67 -7.26 -8.21 0.47
N ILE A 68 -5.98 -8.18 0.12
CA ILE A 68 -4.96 -7.30 0.68
C ILE A 68 -4.45 -6.35 -0.40
N ILE A 69 -4.39 -5.06 -0.07
CA ILE A 69 -3.89 -4.04 -0.99
C ILE A 69 -2.61 -3.44 -0.40
N PHE A 70 -1.57 -3.36 -1.21
CA PHE A 70 -0.34 -2.65 -0.94
C PHE A 70 -0.20 -1.47 -1.90
N ILE A 71 0.01 -0.27 -1.36
CA ILE A 71 0.28 0.94 -2.14
C ILE A 71 1.61 1.54 -1.69
N ASP A 72 2.61 1.49 -2.55
CA ASP A 72 3.86 2.22 -2.38
C ASP A 72 3.77 3.59 -3.08
N ILE A 73 3.88 4.63 -2.27
CA ILE A 73 3.76 6.03 -2.68
C ILE A 73 4.99 6.50 -3.45
N ASN A 74 6.17 5.96 -3.12
CA ASN A 74 7.47 6.28 -3.71
C ASN A 74 7.65 7.81 -3.94
N MET A 75 7.38 8.61 -2.92
CA MET A 75 7.56 10.06 -2.86
C MET A 75 8.85 10.41 -2.12
N LYS A 76 9.61 11.36 -2.67
CA LYS A 76 10.75 11.96 -1.98
C LYS A 76 10.33 12.34 -0.55
N PRO A 77 11.03 11.87 0.49
CA PRO A 77 10.75 12.26 1.86
C PRO A 77 10.81 13.78 2.01
N VAL A 78 9.87 14.33 2.78
CA VAL A 78 9.92 15.75 3.17
C VAL A 78 10.09 15.79 4.67
N GLU A 79 11.23 16.33 5.10
CA GLU A 79 11.57 16.47 6.52
C GLU A 79 10.78 17.61 7.16
N GLY A 80 10.60 17.55 8.48
CA GLY A 80 9.95 18.61 9.26
C GLY A 80 8.44 18.75 9.08
N ILE A 81 7.81 17.92 8.23
CA ILE A 81 6.35 17.88 8.06
C ILE A 81 5.74 16.82 8.97
N PHE A 82 4.76 17.23 9.79
CA PHE A 82 3.96 16.32 10.59
C PHE A 82 3.22 15.31 9.71
N PHE A 83 3.05 14.09 10.22
CA PHE A 83 2.49 12.98 9.44
C PHE A 83 1.13 13.29 8.81
N ASP A 84 0.22 13.87 9.59
CA ASP A 84 -1.14 14.26 9.18
C ASP A 84 -1.16 15.40 8.14
N LYS A 85 -0.05 16.10 7.96
CA LYS A 85 0.14 17.19 6.97
C LYS A 85 0.86 16.72 5.72
N LYS A 86 1.22 15.44 5.62
CA LYS A 86 1.79 14.90 4.39
C LYS A 86 0.69 14.83 3.33
N GLU A 87 0.95 15.39 2.15
CA GLU A 87 -0.10 15.49 1.13
C GLU A 87 -0.69 14.12 0.74
N TRP A 88 0.12 13.04 0.72
CA TRP A 88 -0.37 11.69 0.42
C TRP A 88 -1.31 11.13 1.49
N VAL A 89 -1.20 11.60 2.74
CA VAL A 89 -2.14 11.26 3.82
C VAL A 89 -3.47 11.97 3.59
N GLU A 90 -3.45 13.24 3.17
CA GLU A 90 -4.67 13.96 2.77
C GLU A 90 -5.35 13.29 1.56
N ASP A 91 -4.55 12.86 0.57
CA ASP A 91 -5.07 12.14 -0.59
C ASP A 91 -5.64 10.76 -0.23
N LEU A 92 -5.01 10.05 0.72
CA LEU A 92 -5.54 8.82 1.29
C LEU A 92 -6.89 9.05 1.97
N ASN A 93 -7.01 10.07 2.82
CA ASN A 93 -8.25 10.35 3.54
C ASN A 93 -9.39 10.60 2.54
N ARG A 94 -9.16 11.42 1.50
CA ARG A 94 -10.15 11.61 0.43
C ARG A 94 -10.46 10.32 -0.32
N ALA A 95 -9.46 9.46 -0.57
CA ALA A 95 -9.67 8.18 -1.23
C ALA A 95 -10.59 7.28 -0.41
N LEU A 96 -10.38 7.22 0.91
CA LEU A 96 -11.21 6.45 1.84
C LEU A 96 -12.62 7.02 1.95
N ASP A 97 -12.77 8.34 2.04
CA ASP A 97 -14.09 9.00 2.05
C ASP A 97 -14.91 8.67 0.80
N ASN A 98 -14.24 8.60 -0.37
CA ASN A 98 -14.87 8.22 -1.63
C ASN A 98 -15.28 6.75 -1.72
N THR A 99 -14.83 5.88 -0.80
CA THR A 99 -15.33 4.50 -0.72
C THR A 99 -16.74 4.40 -0.12
N GLY A 100 -17.27 5.51 0.41
CA GLY A 100 -18.60 5.59 0.99
C GLY A 100 -18.66 5.13 2.45
N GLU A 101 -19.85 5.18 3.03
CA GLU A 101 -20.07 4.70 4.40
C GLU A 101 -19.96 3.17 4.47
N ILE A 102 -19.16 2.68 5.42
CA ILE A 102 -18.90 1.25 5.63
C ILE A 102 -19.77 0.76 6.80
N ASP A 103 -20.64 -0.21 6.52
CA ASP A 103 -21.48 -0.86 7.51
C ASP A 103 -21.64 -2.37 7.25
N ILE A 104 -22.52 -3.04 8.00
CA ILE A 104 -22.76 -4.48 7.86
C ILE A 104 -23.40 -4.87 6.52
N ASN A 105 -24.15 -3.96 5.89
CA ASN A 105 -24.81 -4.15 4.59
C ASN A 105 -23.93 -3.69 3.42
N ASN A 106 -23.02 -2.75 3.66
CA ASN A 106 -22.02 -2.25 2.73
C ASN A 106 -20.60 -2.45 3.29
N PRO A 107 -20.11 -3.70 3.39
CA PRO A 107 -18.79 -3.97 3.94
C PRO A 107 -17.70 -3.58 2.95
N GLN A 108 -16.51 -3.27 3.47
CA GLN A 108 -15.35 -2.94 2.64
C GLN A 108 -14.86 -4.17 1.85
N ASP A 109 -14.38 -3.88 0.64
CA ASP A 109 -13.98 -4.86 -0.37
C ASP A 109 -12.53 -5.36 -0.18
N PHE A 110 -11.76 -4.71 0.69
CA PHE A 110 -10.44 -5.15 1.14
C PHE A 110 -10.43 -5.42 2.65
N ASN A 111 -9.54 -6.31 3.08
CA ASN A 111 -9.32 -6.65 4.48
C ASN A 111 -8.32 -5.70 5.12
N VAL A 112 -7.25 -5.38 4.40
CA VAL A 112 -6.21 -4.45 4.86
C VAL A 112 -5.65 -3.68 3.68
N LEU A 113 -5.47 -2.39 3.87
CA LEU A 113 -4.73 -1.51 2.97
C LEU A 113 -3.45 -1.05 3.66
N PHE A 114 -2.31 -1.49 3.13
CA PHE A 114 -0.99 -1.05 3.53
C PHE A 114 -0.50 0.05 2.60
N ILE A 115 -0.04 1.15 3.17
CA ILE A 115 0.49 2.27 2.41
C ILE A 115 1.86 2.61 2.95
N THR A 116 2.86 2.61 2.08
CA THR A 116 4.25 2.88 2.45
C THR A 116 4.84 4.02 1.63
N ASN A 117 5.79 4.73 2.20
CA ASN A 117 6.59 5.74 1.51
C ASN A 117 8.06 5.66 1.95
N TYR A 118 8.68 4.48 1.78
CA TYR A 118 10.04 4.24 2.24
C TYR A 118 11.10 4.87 1.33
N SER A 119 10.82 5.00 0.03
CA SER A 119 11.57 5.89 -0.88
C SER A 119 13.09 5.77 -0.84
N TYR A 120 13.61 4.55 -0.63
CA TYR A 120 15.04 4.23 -0.47
C TYR A 120 15.95 4.83 -1.55
N HIS A 121 15.46 4.91 -2.79
CA HIS A 121 16.22 5.42 -3.94
C HIS A 121 16.43 6.93 -3.96
N TYR A 122 15.82 7.67 -3.02
CA TYR A 122 16.04 9.11 -2.84
C TYR A 122 17.11 9.44 -1.79
N SER A 123 17.57 8.43 -1.06
CA SER A 123 18.61 8.59 -0.06
C SER A 123 19.98 8.60 -0.77
N GLU A 124 20.70 9.71 -0.72
CA GLU A 124 22.16 9.71 -0.93
C GLU A 124 22.91 9.24 0.34
N PHE A 125 22.20 8.66 1.31
CA PHE A 125 22.66 8.53 2.69
C PHE A 125 23.18 7.12 3.02
N ASP A 126 24.45 7.07 3.42
CA ASP A 126 25.16 5.92 3.99
C ASP A 126 24.56 5.40 5.32
N GLU A 127 23.58 6.10 5.90
CA GLU A 127 22.87 5.65 7.11
C GLU A 127 21.37 5.85 6.93
N ILE A 128 20.64 4.75 6.70
CA ILE A 128 19.19 4.80 6.69
C ILE A 128 18.71 4.84 8.14
N ASP A 129 18.22 5.99 8.59
CA ASP A 129 17.54 6.11 9.89
C ASP A 129 16.31 5.20 9.91
N THR A 130 16.39 4.04 10.55
CA THR A 130 15.27 3.08 10.59
C THR A 130 14.02 3.65 11.29
N SER A 131 14.14 4.77 12.00
CA SER A 131 13.00 5.50 12.58
C SER A 131 12.12 6.19 11.52
N ILE A 132 12.61 6.37 10.29
CA ILE A 132 11.80 6.94 9.20
C ILE A 132 10.77 5.94 8.64
N TYR A 133 10.95 4.62 8.82
CA TYR A 133 10.01 3.64 8.27
C TYR A 133 8.65 3.67 8.97
N SER A 134 8.63 3.62 10.30
CA SER A 134 7.37 3.71 11.07
C SER A 134 6.64 5.05 10.86
N LYS A 135 7.38 6.13 10.56
CA LYS A 135 6.82 7.46 10.24
C LYS A 135 6.30 7.58 8.80
N ASN A 136 6.47 6.57 7.95
CA ASN A 136 6.10 6.61 6.53
C ASN A 136 5.21 5.42 6.13
N MET A 137 4.45 4.87 7.07
CA MET A 137 3.49 3.81 6.79
C MET A 137 2.11 4.11 7.42
N VAL A 138 1.03 3.77 6.71
CA VAL A 138 -0.34 3.69 7.23
C VAL A 138 -0.88 2.29 6.96
N ASN A 139 -1.58 1.73 7.95
CA ASN A 139 -2.37 0.52 7.77
C ASN A 139 -3.83 0.88 8.03
N VAL A 140 -4.72 0.58 7.08
CA VAL A 140 -6.17 0.76 7.22
C VAL A 140 -6.82 -0.60 7.33
N VAL A 141 -7.51 -0.84 8.45
CA VAL A 141 -8.28 -2.06 8.72
C VAL A 141 -9.75 -1.66 8.88
N PRO A 142 -10.62 -1.98 7.91
CA PRO A 142 -12.03 -1.63 7.99
C PRO A 142 -12.75 -2.38 9.10
N ARG A 143 -13.77 -1.75 9.70
CA ARG A 143 -14.59 -2.38 10.75
C ARG A 143 -15.48 -3.51 10.21
N PHE A 144 -16.02 -3.33 9.01
CA PHE A 144 -16.85 -4.32 8.32
C PHE A 144 -16.16 -4.69 7.01
N ILE A 145 -15.88 -5.98 6.84
CA ILE A 145 -15.11 -6.53 5.72
C ILE A 145 -15.88 -7.65 5.06
N ARG A 146 -15.88 -7.69 3.72
CA ARG A 146 -16.68 -8.64 2.94
C ARG A 146 -16.23 -10.09 3.16
N ASN A 147 -14.91 -10.31 3.15
CA ASN A 147 -14.30 -11.62 3.25
C ASN A 147 -13.34 -11.67 4.45
N PRO A 148 -13.83 -11.79 5.71
CA PRO A 148 -12.97 -11.76 6.87
C PRO A 148 -11.93 -12.88 6.86
N PHE A 149 -10.77 -12.64 7.49
CA PHE A 149 -9.81 -13.71 7.75
C PHE A 149 -10.48 -14.80 8.59
N LYS A 150 -10.25 -16.05 8.22
CA LYS A 150 -10.68 -17.22 8.99
C LYS A 150 -9.90 -17.36 10.28
N ASN A 151 -8.64 -16.94 10.28
CA ASN A 151 -7.78 -16.95 11.46
C ASN A 151 -7.24 -15.54 11.75
N PRO A 152 -7.52 -14.93 12.92
CA PRO A 152 -7.01 -13.59 13.25
C PRO A 152 -5.48 -13.52 13.27
N ASN A 153 -4.78 -14.64 13.51
CA ASN A 153 -3.32 -14.69 13.44
C ASN A 153 -2.80 -14.43 12.02
N THR A 154 -3.62 -14.60 10.98
CA THR A 154 -3.23 -14.25 9.61
C THR A 154 -2.89 -12.77 9.51
N PHE A 155 -3.72 -11.90 10.10
CA PHE A 155 -3.48 -10.45 10.13
C PHE A 155 -2.28 -10.09 11.01
N ILE A 156 -2.16 -10.70 12.19
CA ILE A 156 -1.05 -10.42 13.11
C ILE A 156 0.29 -10.72 12.42
N ASN A 157 0.43 -11.92 11.84
CA ASN A 157 1.63 -12.30 11.10
C ASN A 157 1.92 -11.37 9.92
N LEU A 158 0.88 -10.94 9.19
CA LEU A 158 1.03 -10.01 8.07
C LEU A 158 1.55 -8.64 8.53
N LYS A 159 0.94 -8.09 9.59
CA LYS A 159 1.36 -6.82 10.18
C LYS A 159 2.80 -6.90 10.67
N ASP A 160 3.13 -7.95 11.43
CA ASP A 160 4.49 -8.16 11.94
C ASP A 160 5.49 -8.25 10.79
N THR A 161 5.18 -9.00 9.72
CA THR A 161 6.07 -9.10 8.55
C THR A 161 6.36 -7.74 7.94
N ILE A 162 5.37 -6.86 7.85
CA ILE A 162 5.49 -5.55 7.21
C ILE A 162 6.23 -4.55 8.12
N ASP A 163 5.97 -4.59 9.42
CA ASP A 163 6.70 -3.79 10.41
C ASP A 163 8.21 -4.12 10.38
N HIS A 164 8.56 -5.40 10.16
CA HIS A 164 9.95 -5.84 10.03
C HIS A 164 10.52 -5.68 8.61
N TYR A 165 9.69 -5.50 7.57
CA TYR A 165 10.18 -5.27 6.20
C TYR A 165 10.97 -3.96 6.08
N GLY A 166 10.70 -2.96 6.93
CA GLY A 166 11.57 -1.77 7.02
C GLY A 166 12.96 -2.07 7.59
N GLN A 167 13.13 -3.21 8.28
CA GLN A 167 14.36 -3.62 8.97
C GLN A 167 15.19 -4.62 8.16
N VAL A 168 15.12 -4.60 6.82
CA VAL A 168 15.99 -5.45 5.98
C VAL A 168 17.45 -5.17 6.38
N PRO A 169 18.17 -6.15 6.96
CA PRO A 169 19.58 -5.99 7.26
C PRO A 169 20.30 -5.78 5.93
N HIS A 170 21.35 -4.95 5.91
CA HIS A 170 22.23 -4.77 4.76
C HIS A 170 22.79 -6.14 4.32
N LEU A 171 22.10 -6.83 3.41
CA LEU A 171 22.48 -8.14 2.91
C LEU A 171 22.93 -8.04 1.46
N TRP A 172 23.92 -7.18 1.19
CA TRP A 172 24.82 -7.31 0.03
C TRP A 172 26.14 -6.59 0.38
N ASN A 173 27.10 -7.34 0.91
CA ASN A 173 28.54 -7.06 0.79
C ASN A 173 29.13 -8.09 -0.18
#